data_AF-A0AAJ2JU42-F1
#
_entry.id   AF-A0AAJ2JU42-F1
#
_cell.length_a   1.000
_cell.length_b   1.000
_cell.length_c   1.000
_cell.angle_alpha   90.00
_cell.angle_beta   90.00
_cell.angle_gamma   90.00
#
_symmetry.space_group_name_H-M   'P 1'
#
loop_
_entity.id
_entity.type
_entity.pdbx_description
1 polymer ?
#
loop_
_entity_poly.entity_id
_entity_poly.type
_entity_poly.pdbx_seq_one_letter_code
_entity_poly.pdbx_strand_id
1 'polypeptide(L)'
;MFTIATAFCGMSDSGAVLIAARLLQGTGAAMAMAASTPILIRTFPPNELGVALGINNIAWVTGSLIGPVAGGLLIGEFGWRSMFYGSFRSVLLVWSPVF
;
A
#
# COMPACT_ATOMS: atom_id res chain seq x y z
N MET A 1 0.33 -8.96 5.07
CA MET A 1 -1.06 -8.67 5.48
C MET A 1 -1.77 -7.76 4.47
N PHE A 2 -1.35 -6.50 4.29
CA PHE A 2 -1.93 -5.57 3.31
C PHE A 2 -1.97 -6.11 1.87
N THR A 3 -0.88 -6.71 1.40
CA THR A 3 -0.77 -7.29 0.04
C THR A 3 -1.73 -8.47 -0.19
N ILE A 4 -1.86 -9.35 0.81
CA ILE A 4 -2.73 -10.54 0.72
C ILE A 4 -4.21 -10.12 0.74
N ALA A 5 -4.58 -9.17 1.60
CA ALA A 5 -5.95 -8.63 1.65
C ALA A 5 -6.35 -7.91 0.34
N THR A 6 -5.39 -7.26 -0.33
CA THR A 6 -5.61 -6.62 -1.64
C THR A 6 -5.91 -7.64 -2.74
N ALA A 7 -5.23 -8.79 -2.74
CA ALA A 7 -5.51 -9.87 -3.68
C ALA A 7 -6.92 -10.45 -3.48
N PHE A 8 -7.36 -10.64 -2.23
CA PHE A 8 -8.72 -11.09 -1.91
C PHE A 8 -9.81 -10.09 -2.31
N CYS A 9 -9.54 -8.78 -2.26
CA CYS A 9 -10.48 -7.76 -2.74
C CYS A 9 -10.73 -7.84 -4.26
N GLY A 10 -9.74 -8.29 -5.06
CA GLY A 10 -9.87 -8.40 -6.52
C GLY A 10 -10.70 -9.59 -7.00
N MET A 11 -10.78 -10.64 -6.18
CA MET A 11 -11.60 -11.85 -6.43
C MET A 11 -13.01 -11.74 -5.82
N SER A 12 -13.36 -10.61 -5.20
CA SER A 12 -14.63 -10.42 -4.49
C SER A 12 -15.79 -10.13 -5.45
N ASP A 13 -16.71 -11.08 -5.60
CA ASP A 13 -17.95 -10.91 -6.38
C ASP A 13 -19.15 -10.36 -5.57
N SER A 14 -18.97 -10.07 -4.28
CA SER A 14 -20.03 -9.57 -3.39
C SER A 14 -19.55 -8.38 -2.55
N GLY A 15 -20.39 -7.34 -2.41
CA GLY A 15 -20.06 -6.13 -1.65
C GLY A 15 -19.71 -6.39 -0.18
N ALA A 16 -20.29 -7.43 0.44
CA ALA A 16 -20.00 -7.79 1.83
C ALA A 16 -18.56 -8.34 2.00
N VAL A 17 -18.08 -9.13 1.04
CA VAL A 17 -16.71 -9.68 1.02
C VAL A 17 -15.70 -8.54 0.84
N LEU A 18 -16.05 -7.54 0.03
CA LEU A 18 -15.22 -6.36 -0.21
C LEU A 18 -15.05 -5.51 1.05
N ILE A 19 -16.12 -5.33 1.84
CA ILE A 19 -16.06 -4.61 3.12
C ILE A 19 -15.22 -5.36 4.15
N ALA A 20 -15.43 -6.68 4.28
CA ALA A 20 -14.64 -7.51 5.20
C ALA A 20 -13.15 -7.48 4.87
N ALA A 21 -12.81 -7.56 3.57
CA ALA A 21 -11.43 -7.50 3.11
C ALA A 21 -10.81 -6.09 3.32
N ARG A 22 -11.59 -5.01 3.21
CA ARG A 22 -11.14 -3.65 3.54
C ARG A 22 -10.85 -3.45 5.02
N LEU A 23 -11.61 -4.09 5.92
CA LEU A 23 -11.29 -4.08 7.34
C LEU A 23 -9.93 -4.74 7.60
N LEU A 24 -9.68 -5.90 6.99
CA LEU A 24 -8.39 -6.60 7.09
C LEU A 24 -7.23 -5.82 6.45
N GLN A 25 -7.50 -5.13 5.34
CA GLN A 25 -6.52 -4.28 4.68
C GLN A 25 -6.17 -3.06 5.56
N GLY A 26 -7.18 -2.47 6.22
CA GLY A 26 -7.01 -1.38 7.18
C GLY A 26 -6.19 -1.76 8.41
N THR A 27 -6.41 -2.96 8.98
CA THR A 27 -5.59 -3.43 10.11
C THR A 27 -4.14 -3.65 9.70
N GLY A 28 -3.91 -4.24 8.52
CA GLY A 28 -2.56 -4.40 7.96
C GLY A 28 -1.83 -3.08 7.72
N ALA A 29 -2.55 -2.05 7.24
CA ALA A 29 -2.00 -0.70 7.04
C ALA A 29 -1.67 -0.02 8.38
N ALA A 30 -2.56 -0.11 9.37
CA ALA A 30 -2.34 0.48 10.69
C ALA A 30 -1.12 -0.13 11.39
N MET A 31 -0.95 -1.45 11.29
CA MET A 31 0.24 -2.13 11.82
C MET A 31 1.54 -1.67 11.14
N ALA A 32 1.52 -1.47 9.83
CA ALA A 32 2.68 -0.98 9.08
C ALA A 32 3.06 0.45 9.50
N MET A 33 2.07 1.33 9.65
CA MET A 33 2.29 2.70 10.15
C MET A 33 2.84 2.68 11.58
N ALA A 34 2.26 1.88 12.48
CA ALA A 34 2.68 1.78 13.87
C ALA A 34 4.11 1.22 14.02
N ALA A 35 4.55 0.31 13.14
CA ALA A 35 5.90 -0.25 13.17
C ALA A 35 6.97 0.67 12.55
N SER A 36 6.59 1.56 11.64
CA SER A 36 7.55 2.38 10.87
C SER A 36 8.34 3.38 11.74
N THR A 37 7.66 4.16 12.58
CA THR A 37 8.28 5.18 13.43
C THR A 37 9.23 4.60 14.49
N PRO A 38 8.86 3.54 15.25
CA PRO A 38 9.73 2.95 16.26
C PRO A 38 11.00 2.29 15.69
N ILE A 39 10.92 1.73 14.48
CA ILE A 39 12.08 1.15 13.79
C ILE A 39 13.09 2.27 13.50
N LEU A 40 12.64 3.39 12.93
CA LEU A 40 13.52 4.53 12.63
C LEU A 40 14.18 5.11 13.88
N ILE A 41 13.43 5.20 15.00
CA ILE A 41 13.96 5.67 16.29
C ILE A 41 15.07 4.74 16.83
N ARG A 42 14.98 3.43 16.58
CA ARG A 42 16.00 2.46 17.05
C ARG A 42 17.21 2.37 16.12
N THR A 43 17.05 2.67 14.84
CA THR A 43 18.11 2.53 13.83
C THR A 43 18.98 3.78 13.71
N PHE A 44 18.41 4.98 13.91
CA PHE A 44 19.12 6.24 13.71
C PHE A 44 19.46 6.95 15.03
N PRO A 45 20.65 7.58 15.13
CA PRO A 45 21.00 8.42 16.27
C PRO A 45 20.08 9.66 16.34
N PRO A 46 19.91 10.28 17.53
CA PRO A 46 18.97 11.39 17.74
C PRO A 46 19.20 12.61 16.83
N ASN A 47 20.43 12.81 16.36
CA ASN A 47 20.77 13.94 15.48
C ASN A 47 20.19 13.77 14.05
N GLU A 48 20.09 12.53 13.56
CA GLU A 48 19.65 12.23 12.19
C GLU A 48 18.17 11.82 12.13
N LEU A 49 17.56 11.56 13.29
CA LEU A 49 16.20 11.10 13.42
C LEU A 49 15.19 12.05 12.75
N GLY A 50 15.38 13.36 12.87
CA GLY A 50 14.51 14.36 12.23
C GLY A 50 14.52 14.25 10.70
N VAL A 51 15.70 14.02 10.11
CA VAL A 51 15.85 13.82 8.65
C VAL A 51 15.24 12.49 8.23
N ALA A 52 15.49 11.41 8.97
CA ALA A 52 14.92 10.09 8.69
C ALA A 52 13.38 10.09 8.74
N LEU A 53 12.79 10.73 9.74
CA LEU A 53 11.33 10.92 9.82
C LEU A 53 10.80 11.83 8.71
N GLY A 54 11.54 12.87 8.35
CA GLY A 54 11.20 13.75 7.22
C GLY A 54 11.13 13.00 5.89
N ILE A 55 12.13 12.18 5.59
CA ILE A 55 12.15 11.34 4.37
C ILE A 55 10.98 10.35 4.38
N ASN A 56 10.70 9.71 5.52
CA ASN A 56 9.55 8.81 5.66
C ASN A 56 8.22 9.53 5.36
N ASN A 57 8.07 10.77 5.85
CA ASN A 57 6.87 11.57 5.60
C ASN A 57 6.74 11.98 4.12
N ILE A 58 7.84 12.40 3.48
CA ILE A 58 7.85 12.74 2.06
C ILE A 58 7.42 11.55 1.20
N ALA A 59 7.90 10.35 1.53
CA ALA A 59 7.47 9.12 0.84
C ALA A 59 5.96 8.88 0.98
N TRP A 60 5.41 9.09 2.18
CA TRP A 60 3.96 9.00 2.44
C TRP A 60 3.15 10.01 1.63
N VAL A 61 3.52 11.29 1.66
CA VAL A 61 2.82 12.36 0.94
C VAL A 61 2.88 12.13 -0.56
N THR A 62 4.05 11.74 -1.07
CA THR A 62 4.25 11.43 -2.49
C THR A 62 3.38 10.26 -2.92
N GLY A 63 3.35 9.18 -2.13
CA GLY A 63 2.46 8.04 -2.39
C GLY A 63 0.98 8.42 -2.38
N SER A 64 0.56 9.29 -1.45
CA SER A 64 -0.83 9.78 -1.34
C SER A 64 -1.25 10.66 -2.52
N LEU A 65 -0.31 11.37 -3.15
CA LEU A 65 -0.55 12.15 -4.36
C LEU A 65 -0.58 11.28 -5.62
N ILE A 66 0.37 10.36 -5.75
CA ILE A 66 0.48 9.50 -6.94
C ILE A 66 -0.64 8.45 -6.97
N GLY A 67 -1.06 7.93 -5.81
CA GLY A 67 -2.04 6.86 -5.69
C GLY A 67 -3.39 7.16 -6.36
N PRO A 68 -4.06 8.28 -6.04
CA PRO A 68 -5.33 8.65 -6.67
C PRO A 68 -5.20 8.94 -8.17
N VAL A 69 -4.09 9.54 -8.61
CA VAL A 69 -3.87 9.85 -10.03
C VAL A 69 -3.69 8.57 -10.83
N ALA A 70 -2.81 7.67 -10.38
CA ALA A 70 -2.61 6.37 -11.01
C ALA A 70 -3.88 5.52 -10.95
N GLY A 71 -4.58 5.53 -9.81
CA GLY A 71 -5.85 4.84 -9.62
C GLY A 71 -6.95 5.35 -10.55
N GLY A 72 -7.07 6.66 -10.72
CA GLY A 72 -8.05 7.28 -11.61
C GLY A 72 -7.83 6.90 -13.08
N LEU A 73 -6.58 6.90 -13.54
CA LEU A 73 -6.22 6.44 -14.87
C LEU A 73 -6.56 4.96 -15.09
N LEU A 74 -6.29 4.11 -14.10
CA LEU A 74 -6.62 2.68 -14.14
C LEU A 74 -8.15 2.46 -14.21
N ILE A 75 -8.94 3.19 -13.42
CA ILE A 75 -10.41 3.09 -13.46
C ILE A 75 -10.94 3.55 -14.83
N GLY A 76 -10.40 4.64 -15.38
CA GLY A 76 -10.86 5.23 -16.63
C GLY A 76 -10.79 4.27 -17.82
N GLU A 77 -9.70 3.50 -17.93
CA GLU A 77 -9.47 2.61 -19.07
C GLU A 77 -9.94 1.16 -18.83
N PHE A 78 -9.86 0.66 -17.58
CA PHE A 78 -10.05 -0.76 -17.27
C PHE A 78 -11.14 -1.03 -16.21
N GLY A 79 -11.87 0.00 -15.78
CA GLY A 79 -12.93 -0.09 -14.78
C GLY A 79 -12.41 -0.27 -13.35
N TRP A 80 -13.31 -0.22 -12.37
CA TRP A 80 -12.95 -0.19 -10.93
C TRP A 80 -12.23 -1.44 -10.41
N ARG A 81 -12.47 -2.60 -11.02
CA ARG A 81 -11.82 -3.87 -10.65
C ARG A 81 -10.31 -3.86 -10.96
N SER A 82 -9.86 -3.02 -11.89
CA SER A 82 -8.45 -2.88 -12.27
C SER A 82 -7.56 -2.37 -11.12
N MET A 83 -8.10 -1.60 -10.18
CA MET A 83 -7.36 -1.15 -8.99
C MET A 83 -6.84 -2.32 -8.14
N PHE A 84 -7.59 -3.42 -8.13
CA PHE A 84 -7.24 -4.61 -7.35
C PHE A 84 -6.34 -5.57 -8.13
N TYR A 85 -6.61 -5.77 -9.43
CA TYR A 85 -5.75 -6.60 -10.30
C TYR A 85 -4.39 -5.95 -10.61
N GLY A 86 -4.33 -4.62 -10.73
CA GLY A 86 -3.08 -3.87 -10.90
C GLY A 86 -2.10 -4.09 -9.75
N SER A 87 -2.63 -4.24 -8.52
CA SER A 87 -1.83 -4.59 -7.35
C SER A 87 -1.28 -6.03 -7.40
N PHE A 88 -1.98 -6.96 -8.05
CA PHE A 88 -1.51 -8.34 -8.24
C PHE A 88 -0.41 -8.42 -9.31
N ARG A 89 -0.57 -7.68 -10.43
CA ARG A 89 0.41 -7.62 -11.53
C ARG A 89 1.71 -6.93 -11.12
N SER A 90 1.65 -5.85 -10.33
CA SER A 90 2.85 -5.18 -9.83
C SER A 90 3.63 -6.05 -8.84
N VAL A 91 2.94 -6.82 -7.99
CA VAL A 91 3.56 -7.81 -7.10
C VAL A 91 4.22 -8.95 -7.87
N LEU A 92 3.58 -9.46 -8.93
CA LEU A 92 4.16 -10.49 -9.80
C LEU A 92 5.41 -10.00 -10.55
N LEU A 93 5.48 -8.72 -10.90
CA LEU A 93 6.67 -8.12 -11.52
C LEU A 93 7.82 -7.96 -10.51
N VAL A 94 7.51 -7.54 -9.28
CA VAL A 94 8.51 -7.41 -8.19
C VAL A 94 9.05 -8.77 -7.74
N TRP A 95 8.27 -9.86 -7.87
CA TRP A 95 8.68 -11.22 -7.54
C TRP A 95 9.19 -12.04 -8.72
N SER A 96 9.16 -11.50 -9.95
CA SER A 96 9.78 -12.18 -11.08
C SER A 96 11.31 -12.07 -10.94
N PRO A 97 12.08 -13.15 -11.13
CA PRO A 97 13.53 -13.18 -10.93
C PRO A 97 14.30 -12.43 -12.03
N VAL A 98 13.70 -11.40 -12.64
CA VAL A 98 14.34 -10.49 -13.58
C VAL A 98 14.71 -9.21 -12.84
N PHE A 99 15.52 -9.37 -11.78
CA PHE A 99 16.58 -8.51 -11.25
C PHE A 99 17.21 -9.25 -10.07
#